data_AF-A0A6P9BBX5-F1
#
_entry.id   AF-A0A6P9BBX5-F1
#
_cell.length_a   1.000
_cell.length_b   1.000
_cell.length_c   1.000
_cell.angle_alpha   90.00
_cell.angle_beta   90.00
_cell.angle_gamma   90.00
#
_symmetry.space_group_name_H-M   'P 1'
#
loop_
_entity.id
_entity.type
_entity.pdbx_description
1 polymer ?
#
loop_
_entity_poly.entity_id
_entity_poly.type
_entity_poly.pdbx_seq_one_letter_code
_entity_poly.pdbx_strand_id
1 'polypeptide(L)'
;MGPIWSSYYSDCHAVLVSGRQGTDWVREEIKYMIDAANPTQISASCVQLLSVLSAEQLTSVPVLLIFNKIDLPCYMSLVEMKSLFRIQDIIACAKQVITVVEISARDGRGLSDIMKWFQSTLHD
;
A
#
# COMPACT_ATOMS: atom_id res chain seq x y z
N MET A 1 16.61 -0.55 14.92
CA MET A 1 15.71 -1.72 14.83
C MET A 1 15.06 -1.68 13.45
N GLY A 2 15.37 -2.65 12.59
CA GLY A 2 14.73 -2.75 11.26
C GLY A 2 13.29 -3.28 11.39
N PRO A 3 12.45 -3.11 10.35
CA PRO A 3 11.10 -3.66 10.36
C PRO A 3 11.15 -5.19 10.45
N ILE A 4 10.39 -5.80 11.36
CA ILE A 4 10.29 -7.27 11.51
C ILE A 4 9.45 -7.93 10.40
N TRP A 5 9.04 -7.17 9.39
CA TRP A 5 8.07 -7.59 8.38
C TRP A 5 8.51 -8.85 7.61
N SER A 6 9.82 -9.04 7.40
CA SER A 6 10.35 -10.23 6.71
C SER A 6 10.01 -11.54 7.41
N SER A 7 9.92 -11.55 8.74
CA SER A 7 9.52 -12.71 9.53
C SER A 7 8.04 -13.02 9.41
N TYR A 8 7.25 -12.05 8.97
CA TYR A 8 5.83 -12.25 8.72
C TYR A 8 5.55 -12.50 7.25
N TYR A 9 6.46 -12.27 6.29
CA TYR A 9 6.16 -12.54 4.86
C TYR A 9 5.75 -13.98 4.56
N SER A 10 6.19 -14.96 5.36
CA SER A 10 5.78 -16.37 5.23
C SER A 10 4.42 -16.69 5.85
N ASP A 11 4.01 -15.92 6.86
CA ASP A 11 2.74 -16.09 7.61
C ASP A 11 1.70 -15.00 7.26
N CYS A 12 2.11 -13.99 6.49
CA CYS A 12 1.32 -12.83 6.10
C CYS A 12 0.52 -13.18 4.86
N HIS A 13 -0.74 -13.49 5.11
CA HIS A 13 -1.78 -13.56 4.09
C HIS A 13 -2.31 -12.15 3.75
N ALA A 14 -1.94 -11.14 4.55
CA ALA A 14 -2.07 -9.69 4.29
C ALA A 14 -1.17 -8.89 5.27
N VAL A 15 -0.75 -7.67 4.91
CA VAL A 15 -0.22 -6.68 5.87
C VAL A 15 -1.27 -5.59 6.06
N LEU A 16 -1.91 -5.59 7.23
CA LEU A 16 -2.98 -4.66 7.59
C LEU A 16 -2.79 -4.29 9.07
N VAL A 17 -2.36 -3.06 9.36
CA VAL A 17 -2.44 -2.52 10.73
C VAL A 17 -3.82 -1.91 10.90
N SER A 18 -4.81 -2.76 11.14
CA SER A 18 -6.08 -2.41 11.76
C SER A 18 -6.77 -3.69 12.17
N GLY A 19 -6.99 -3.87 13.48
CA GLY A 19 -7.54 -5.09 14.03
C GLY A 19 -8.95 -5.38 13.54
N ARG A 20 -9.26 -6.67 13.32
CA ARG A 20 -10.63 -7.17 13.38
C ARG A 20 -10.69 -8.67 13.66
N GLN A 21 -11.80 -9.03 14.29
CA GLN A 21 -12.22 -10.38 14.67
C GLN A 21 -13.10 -10.98 13.57
N GLY A 22 -12.83 -12.24 13.17
CA GLY A 22 -13.71 -13.04 12.32
C GLY A 22 -12.97 -13.88 11.28
N THR A 23 -13.23 -15.19 11.30
CA THR A 23 -12.57 -16.24 10.53
C THR A 23 -13.23 -16.48 9.16
N ASP A 24 -12.58 -16.06 8.07
CA ASP A 24 -12.66 -16.74 6.78
C ASP A 24 -11.44 -16.34 5.93
N TRP A 25 -10.80 -17.29 5.28
CA TRP A 25 -9.49 -17.12 4.63
C TRP A 25 -9.64 -16.44 3.27
N VAL A 26 -9.49 -15.12 3.27
CA VAL A 26 -9.60 -14.29 2.07
C VAL A 26 -8.20 -14.03 1.49
N ARG A 27 -8.09 -14.18 0.17
CA ARG A 27 -6.87 -14.23 -0.67
C ARG A 27 -5.82 -13.14 -0.37
N GLU A 28 -4.58 -13.44 -0.78
CA GLU A 28 -3.37 -12.64 -0.56
C GLU A 28 -3.53 -11.20 -1.10
N GLU A 29 -3.42 -10.20 -0.23
CA GLU A 29 -3.45 -8.77 -0.60
C GLU A 29 -2.45 -7.97 0.25
N ILE A 30 -1.57 -7.21 -0.39
CA ILE A 30 -0.59 -6.37 0.31
C ILE A 30 -1.06 -4.92 0.30
N LYS A 31 -1.22 -4.31 1.48
CA LYS A 31 -1.61 -2.90 1.62
C LYS A 31 -0.43 -2.12 2.18
N TYR A 32 0.05 -1.13 1.45
CA TYR A 32 1.16 -0.27 1.86
C TYR A 32 0.68 1.17 2.02
N MET A 33 0.64 1.67 3.26
CA MET A 33 0.15 3.01 3.56
C MET A 33 1.29 3.99 3.75
N ILE A 34 1.23 5.11 3.03
CA ILE A 34 2.20 6.20 3.08
C ILE A 34 1.50 7.45 3.58
N ASP A 35 2.18 8.20 4.43
CA ASP A 35 1.73 9.51 4.89
C ASP A 35 2.01 10.58 3.84
N ALA A 36 0.97 11.10 3.17
CA ALA A 36 1.09 12.15 2.16
C ALA A 36 1.44 13.53 2.76
N ALA A 37 1.28 13.72 4.07
CA ALA A 37 1.57 14.97 4.75
C ALA A 37 2.99 15.02 5.34
N ASN A 38 3.80 13.98 5.13
CA ASN A 38 5.17 13.94 5.61
C ASN A 38 6.19 13.59 4.50
N PRO A 39 6.63 14.59 3.71
CA PRO A 39 7.60 14.41 2.64
C PRO A 39 8.93 13.79 3.08
N THR A 40 9.33 14.00 4.34
CA THR A 40 10.62 13.50 4.86
C THR A 40 10.67 11.98 5.00
N GLN A 41 9.51 11.32 5.10
CA GLN A 41 9.41 9.87 5.22
C GLN A 41 9.13 9.17 3.89
N ILE A 42 8.78 9.92 2.84
CA ILE A 42 8.48 9.38 1.50
C ILE A 42 9.63 8.54 0.96
N SER A 43 10.88 9.01 1.09
CA SER A 43 12.06 8.28 0.60
C SER A 43 12.30 6.97 1.35
N ALA A 44 12.17 6.99 2.68
CA ALA A 44 12.29 5.79 3.52
C ALA A 44 11.18 4.78 3.20
N SER A 45 9.95 5.26 2.99
CA SER A 45 8.82 4.43 2.59
C SER A 45 9.01 3.82 1.19
N CYS A 46 9.68 4.52 0.27
CA CYS A 46 10.01 3.99 -1.05
C CYS A 46 10.98 2.80 -0.97
N VAL A 47 12.05 2.91 -0.17
CA VAL A 47 13.00 1.81 0.04
C VAL A 47 12.30 0.59 0.66
N GLN A 48 11.41 0.83 1.62
CA GLN A 48 10.62 -0.23 2.23
C GLN A 48 9.65 -0.90 1.23
N LEU A 49 8.95 -0.12 0.41
CA LEU A 49 8.07 -0.64 -0.64
C LEU A 49 8.85 -1.51 -1.63
N LEU A 50 10.02 -1.07 -2.08
CA LEU A 50 10.89 -1.85 -2.97
C LEU A 50 11.34 -3.15 -2.31
N SER A 51 11.65 -3.13 -1.00
CA SER A 51 11.97 -4.34 -0.26
C SER A 51 10.80 -5.33 -0.22
N VAL A 52 9.57 -4.85 -0.01
CA VAL A 52 8.35 -5.68 -0.04
C VAL A 52 8.12 -6.26 -1.44
N LEU A 53 8.21 -5.43 -2.50
CA LEU A 53 8.01 -5.88 -3.89
C LEU A 53 9.08 -6.88 -4.35
N SER A 54 10.29 -6.79 -3.79
CA SER A 54 11.40 -7.70 -4.13
C SER A 54 11.29 -9.08 -3.48
N ALA A 55 10.39 -9.26 -2.50
CA ALA A 55 10.22 -10.54 -1.84
C ALA A 55 9.56 -11.56 -2.77
N GLU A 56 10.23 -12.67 -3.04
CA GLU A 56 9.75 -13.72 -3.96
C GLU A 56 8.38 -14.29 -3.55
N GLN A 57 8.14 -14.39 -2.25
CA GLN A 57 6.88 -14.87 -1.65
C GLN A 57 5.68 -13.98 -2.01
N LEU A 58 5.90 -12.73 -2.43
CA LEU A 58 4.87 -11.74 -2.71
C LEU A 58 4.72 -11.46 -4.21
N THR A 59 5.30 -12.28 -5.09
CA THR A 59 5.34 -12.03 -6.54
C THR A 59 4.02 -12.26 -7.26
N SER A 60 3.13 -13.09 -6.72
CA SER A 60 1.77 -13.33 -7.24
C SER A 60 0.71 -12.43 -6.63
N VAL A 61 1.08 -11.61 -5.65
CA VAL A 61 0.13 -10.91 -4.79
C VAL A 61 -0.12 -9.48 -5.29
N PRO A 62 -1.37 -9.06 -5.52
CA PRO A 62 -1.68 -7.67 -5.86
C PRO A 62 -1.37 -6.73 -4.69
N VAL A 63 -0.82 -5.56 -5.02
CA VAL A 63 -0.37 -4.56 -4.05
C VAL A 63 -1.22 -3.30 -4.17
N LEU A 64 -1.83 -2.89 -3.07
CA LEU A 64 -2.54 -1.62 -2.96
C LEU A 64 -1.68 -0.59 -2.21
N LEU A 65 -1.25 0.43 -2.92
CA LEU A 65 -0.52 1.58 -2.39
C LEU A 65 -1.51 2.69 -1.99
N ILE A 66 -1.50 3.07 -0.72
CA ILE A 66 -2.45 4.02 -0.13
C ILE A 66 -1.70 5.27 0.33
N PHE A 67 -1.92 6.40 -0.34
CA PHE A 67 -1.47 7.71 0.12
C PHE A 67 -2.53 8.31 1.06
N ASN A 68 -2.27 8.28 2.36
CA ASN A 68 -3.20 8.74 3.39
C ASN A 68 -2.90 10.18 3.85
N LYS A 69 -3.87 10.82 4.51
CA LYS A 69 -3.81 12.18 5.09
C LYS A 69 -3.88 13.33 4.10
N ILE A 70 -4.61 13.15 2.99
CA ILE A 70 -4.90 14.24 2.03
C ILE A 70 -5.79 15.36 2.62
N ASP A 71 -6.27 15.20 3.86
CA ASP A 71 -7.02 16.22 4.59
C ASP A 71 -6.17 17.32 5.22
N LEU A 72 -4.86 17.08 5.36
CA LEU A 72 -3.97 18.06 6.00
C LEU A 72 -3.56 19.14 4.99
N PRO A 73 -3.50 20.43 5.38
CA PRO A 73 -3.23 21.55 4.46
C PRO A 73 -1.82 21.55 3.84
N CYS A 74 -0.91 20.72 4.36
CA CYS A 74 0.45 20.57 3.86
C CYS A 74 0.67 19.22 3.16
N TYR A 75 -0.40 18.55 2.71
CA TYR A 75 -0.26 17.31 1.96
C TYR A 75 0.41 17.56 0.60
N MET A 76 1.29 16.65 0.22
CA MET A 76 1.89 16.65 -1.10
C MET A 76 0.89 16.15 -2.13
N SER A 77 0.83 16.77 -3.30
CA SER A 77 -0.09 16.33 -4.35
C SER A 77 0.29 14.93 -4.84
N LEU A 78 -0.70 14.17 -5.31
CA LEU A 78 -0.44 12.84 -5.85
C LEU A 78 0.51 12.86 -7.05
N VAL A 79 0.52 13.92 -7.86
CA VAL A 79 1.50 14.07 -8.96
C VAL A 79 2.93 14.13 -8.40
N GLU A 80 3.16 14.98 -7.40
CA GLU A 80 4.47 15.12 -6.76
C GLU A 80 4.89 13.81 -6.07
N MET A 81 3.97 13.15 -5.36
CA MET A 81 4.26 11.87 -4.71
C MET A 81 4.61 10.79 -5.73
N LYS A 82 3.85 10.68 -6.82
CA LYS A 82 4.13 9.73 -7.90
C LYS A 82 5.49 9.98 -8.55
N SER A 83 5.85 11.25 -8.75
CA SER A 83 7.16 11.64 -9.26
C SER A 83 8.29 11.30 -8.28
N LEU A 84 8.14 11.60 -6.99
CA LEU A 84 9.14 11.29 -5.96
C LEU A 84 9.34 9.78 -5.77
N PHE A 85 8.25 9.02 -5.77
CA PHE A 85 8.30 7.55 -5.72
C PHE A 85 8.78 6.93 -7.03
N ARG A 86 8.91 7.71 -8.11
CA ARG A 86 9.08 7.18 -9.47
C ARG A 86 8.11 6.02 -9.73
N ILE A 87 6.85 6.21 -9.34
CA ILE A 87 5.89 5.10 -9.23
C ILE A 87 5.69 4.38 -10.56
N GLN A 88 5.80 5.11 -11.67
CA GLN A 88 5.65 4.55 -13.01
C GLN A 88 6.76 3.54 -13.31
N ASP A 89 7.99 3.83 -12.89
CA ASP A 89 9.11 2.90 -13.04
C ASP A 89 8.92 1.67 -12.14
N ILE A 90 8.42 1.87 -10.91
CA ILE A 90 8.10 0.77 -10.00
C ILE A 90 7.04 -0.14 -10.60
N ILE A 91 5.95 0.42 -11.12
CA ILE A 91 4.87 -0.34 -11.78
C ILE A 91 5.39 -1.09 -13.01
N ALA A 92 6.26 -0.46 -13.80
CA ALA A 92 6.84 -1.08 -15.00
C ALA A 92 7.79 -2.25 -14.67
N CYS A 93 8.48 -2.19 -13.53
CA CYS A 93 9.44 -3.22 -13.11
C CYS A 93 8.84 -4.28 -12.15
N ALA A 94 7.70 -4.00 -11.53
CA ALA A 94 7.06 -4.91 -10.60
C ALA A 94 6.49 -6.13 -11.33
N LYS A 95 6.61 -7.30 -10.71
CA LYS A 95 5.94 -8.53 -11.18
C LYS A 95 4.46 -8.52 -10.77
N GLN A 96 4.15 -7.82 -9.69
CA GLN A 96 2.83 -7.68 -9.10
C GLN A 96 2.02 -6.57 -9.76
N VAL A 97 0.70 -6.72 -9.75
CA VAL A 97 -0.21 -5.62 -10.07
C VAL A 97 -0.21 -4.62 -8.91
N ILE A 98 0.21 -3.38 -9.18
CA ILE A 98 0.22 -2.31 -8.19
C ILE A 98 -0.91 -1.32 -8.50
N THR A 99 -1.82 -1.14 -7.55
CA THR A 99 -2.86 -0.11 -7.61
C THR A 99 -2.54 1.01 -6.63
N VAL A 100 -2.78 2.25 -7.02
CA VAL A 100 -2.44 3.44 -6.22
C VAL A 100 -3.70 4.24 -5.95
N VAL A 101 -3.98 4.53 -4.68
CA VAL A 101 -5.14 5.31 -4.24
C VAL A 101 -4.72 6.38 -3.24
N GLU A 102 -5.46 7.48 -3.22
CA GLU A 102 -5.30 8.57 -2.25
C GLU A 102 -6.54 8.64 -1.36
N ILE A 103 -6.34 8.71 -0.05
CA ILE A 103 -7.42 8.71 0.93
C ILE A 103 -7.21 9.74 2.03
N SER A 104 -8.31 10.11 2.67
CA SER A 104 -8.29 10.63 4.03
C SER A 104 -8.98 9.62 4.94
N ALA A 105 -8.20 8.94 5.77
CA ALA A 105 -8.76 8.08 6.82
C ALA A 105 -9.56 8.88 7.87
N ARG A 106 -9.32 10.19 7.99
CA ARG A 106 -10.02 11.09 8.92
C ARG A 106 -11.43 11.43 8.43
N ASP A 107 -11.54 11.82 7.17
CA ASP A 107 -12.81 12.30 6.59
C ASP A 107 -13.54 11.19 5.80
N GLY A 108 -12.92 10.02 5.66
CA GLY A 108 -13.41 8.88 4.89
C GLY A 108 -13.29 9.01 3.38
N ARG A 109 -12.68 10.08 2.87
CA ARG A 109 -12.47 10.30 1.42
C ARG A 109 -11.60 9.20 0.83
N GLY A 110 -12.00 8.68 -0.34
CA GLY A 110 -11.27 7.62 -1.06
C GLY A 110 -11.40 6.21 -0.47
N LEU A 111 -12.04 6.03 0.70
CA LEU A 111 -12.30 4.70 1.27
C LEU A 111 -13.23 3.85 0.40
N SER A 112 -14.18 4.48 -0.32
CA SER A 112 -15.05 3.77 -1.26
C SER A 112 -14.27 3.11 -2.39
N ASP A 113 -13.17 3.73 -2.84
CA ASP A 113 -12.37 3.20 -3.95
C ASP A 113 -11.48 2.06 -3.47
N ILE A 114 -11.02 2.12 -2.21
CA ILE A 114 -10.41 0.98 -1.53
C ILE A 114 -11.39 -0.20 -1.44
N MET A 115 -12.65 0.05 -1.04
CA MET A 115 -13.66 -1.01 -0.94
C MET A 115 -14.01 -1.61 -2.30
N LYS A 116 -14.10 -0.80 -3.35
CA LYS A 116 -14.29 -1.28 -4.72
C LYS A 116 -13.09 -2.12 -5.18
N TRP A 117 -11.88 -1.70 -4.86
CA TRP A 117 -10.68 -2.46 -5.18
C TRP A 117 -10.72 -3.85 -4.54
N PHE A 118 -11.10 -3.95 -3.26
CA PHE A 118 -11.34 -5.25 -2.63
C PHE A 118 -12.36 -6.06 -3.41
N GLN A 119 -13.54 -5.49 -3.68
CA GLN A 119 -14.59 -6.23 -4.40
C GLN A 119 -14.14 -6.72 -5.78
N SER A 120 -13.34 -5.94 -6.52
CA SER A 120 -12.79 -6.38 -7.80
C SER A 120 -11.73 -7.47 -7.66
N THR A 121 -10.87 -7.37 -6.65
CA THR A 121 -9.80 -8.36 -6.42
C THR A 121 -10.32 -9.65 -5.80
N LEU A 122 -11.49 -9.62 -5.17
CA LEU A 122 -12.16 -10.78 -4.54
C LEU A 122 -13.04 -11.60 -5.49
N HIS A 123 -13.42 -11.06 -6.66
CA HIS A 123 -14.36 -11.70 -7.59
C HIS A 123 -13.69 -12.44 -8.76
N ASP A 124 -12.38 -12.29 -8.95
CA ASP A 124 -11.52 -13.24 -9.70
C ASP A 124 -10.98 -14.30 -8.74
#